data_AF-A0A519RSW8-F1
#
_entry.id   AF-A0A519RSW8-F1
#
_cell.length_a   1.000
_cell.length_b   1.000
_cell.length_c   1.000
_cell.angle_alpha   90.00
_cell.angle_beta   90.00
_cell.angle_gamma   90.00
#
_symmetry.space_group_name_H-M   'P 1'
#
loop_
_entity.id
_entity.type
_entity.pdbx_description
1 polymer ?
#
loop_
_entity_poly.entity_id
_entity_poly.type
_entity_poly.pdbx_seq_one_letter_code
_entity_poly.pdbx_strand_id
1 'polypeptide(L)'
;MKNLWSEIKDKAVLAGGLTLIVGFILLIIPCIPFILIHSYFSDKAFEKGYKLYLERMNGACFFCYNNRKSSVEFAKDVIVPALEPSIQVVFVDGKDVKSGDDSKYISRMLYSIQERKGFPYLLRIRDGQISDMSVNNQFYSIMIGRKSITPLLERVNAFYNSATSVSAT
;
A
#
# COMPACT_ATOMS: atom_id res chain seq x y z
N MET A 1 40.60 -17.74 -48.71
CA MET A 1 40.09 -16.36 -48.82
C MET A 1 38.72 -16.14 -48.18
N LYS A 2 37.70 -17.02 -48.37
CA LYS A 2 36.35 -16.82 -47.79
C LYS A 2 36.31 -16.84 -46.24
N ASN A 3 37.05 -17.74 -45.57
CA ASN A 3 37.09 -17.80 -44.10
C ASN A 3 37.68 -16.55 -43.42
N LEU A 4 38.62 -15.86 -44.08
CA LEU A 4 39.26 -14.68 -43.51
C LEU A 4 38.31 -13.48 -43.50
N TRP A 5 37.43 -13.37 -44.50
CA TRP A 5 36.43 -12.30 -44.60
C TRP A 5 35.24 -12.50 -43.66
N SER A 6 34.86 -13.75 -43.34
CA SER A 6 33.85 -14.02 -42.32
C SER A 6 34.37 -13.68 -40.92
N GLU A 7 35.60 -14.08 -40.59
CA GLU A 7 36.20 -13.75 -39.28
C GLU A 7 36.36 -12.25 -39.03
N ILE A 8 36.70 -11.47 -40.07
CA ILE A 8 36.80 -10.01 -39.96
C ILE A 8 35.41 -9.38 -39.75
N LYS A 9 34.38 -9.86 -40.45
CA LYS A 9 33.00 -9.37 -40.28
C LYS A 9 32.47 -9.67 -38.88
N ASP A 10 32.70 -10.86 -38.35
CA ASP A 10 32.24 -11.26 -37.03
C ASP A 10 32.90 -10.41 -35.92
N LYS A 11 34.21 -10.16 -36.03
CA LYS A 11 34.93 -9.27 -35.11
C LYS A 11 34.46 -7.81 -35.20
N ALA A 12 34.13 -7.33 -36.40
CA ALA A 12 33.63 -5.97 -36.59
C ALA A 12 32.22 -5.79 -35.99
N VAL A 13 31.34 -6.78 -36.13
CA VAL A 13 30.00 -6.77 -35.52
C VAL A 13 30.11 -6.80 -33.99
N LEU A 14 30.99 -7.64 -33.44
CA LEU A 14 31.25 -7.70 -32.00
C LEU A 14 31.81 -6.37 -31.46
N ALA A 15 32.78 -5.78 -32.15
CA ALA A 15 33.38 -4.50 -31.75
C ALA A 15 32.38 -3.33 -31.84
N GLY A 16 31.55 -3.31 -32.89
CA GLY A 16 30.48 -2.33 -33.04
C GLY A 16 29.42 -2.44 -31.94
N GLY A 17 29.00 -3.67 -31.61
CA GLY A 17 28.09 -3.94 -30.50
C GLY A 17 28.65 -3.49 -29.15
N LEU A 18 29.93 -3.79 -28.87
CA LEU A 18 30.58 -3.36 -27.63
C LEU A 18 30.65 -1.82 -27.52
N THR A 19 30.94 -1.14 -28.62
CA THR A 19 31.03 0.32 -28.66
C THR A 19 29.68 0.97 -28.39
N LEU A 20 28.59 0.42 -28.93
CA LEU A 20 27.22 0.90 -28.66
C LEU A 20 26.83 0.72 -27.18
N ILE A 21 27.17 -0.42 -26.58
CA ILE A 21 26.89 -0.68 -25.15
C ILE A 21 27.67 0.30 -24.27
N VAL A 22 28.96 0.49 -24.52
CA VAL A 22 29.80 1.44 -23.77
C VAL A 22 29.30 2.87 -23.92
N GLY A 23 28.91 3.28 -25.13
CA GLY A 23 28.29 4.59 -25.38
C GLY A 23 26.99 4.78 -24.60
N PHE A 24 26.14 3.76 -24.52
CA PHE A 24 24.89 3.80 -23.77
C PHE A 24 25.13 3.91 -22.26
N ILE A 25 26.10 3.15 -21.72
CA ILE A 25 26.49 3.23 -20.31
C ILE A 25 27.01 4.63 -19.97
N LEU A 26 27.89 5.21 -20.81
CA LEU A 26 28.41 6.56 -20.62
C LEU A 26 27.31 7.64 -20.64
N LEU A 27 26.23 7.40 -21.37
CA LEU A 27 25.06 8.29 -21.40
C LEU A 27 24.20 8.16 -20.14
N ILE A 28 24.08 6.96 -19.56
CA ILE A 28 23.28 6.73 -18.34
C ILE A 28 23.99 7.23 -17.08
N ILE A 29 25.32 7.08 -16.98
CA ILE A 29 26.11 7.45 -15.79
C ILE A 29 25.79 8.88 -15.27
N PRO A 30 25.76 9.94 -16.10
CA PRO A 30 25.42 11.29 -15.63
C PRO A 30 23.95 11.46 -15.23
N CYS A 31 23.04 10.59 -15.69
CA CYS A 31 21.62 10.62 -15.30
C CYS A 31 21.40 10.04 -13.89
N ILE A 32 22.24 9.10 -13.44
CA ILE A 32 22.12 8.46 -12.13
C ILE A 32 22.06 9.49 -10.97
N PRO A 33 23.01 10.43 -10.82
CA PRO A 33 22.95 11.40 -9.71
C PRO A 33 21.71 12.29 -9.78
N PHE A 34 21.24 12.67 -10.97
CA PHE A 34 20.03 13.47 -11.13
C PHE A 34 18.78 12.71 -10.66
N ILE A 35 18.65 11.42 -11.03
CA ILE A 35 17.56 10.55 -10.59
C ILE A 35 17.58 10.39 -9.06
N LEU A 36 18.76 10.17 -8.47
CA LEU A 36 18.91 10.01 -7.02
C LEU A 36 18.52 11.28 -6.26
N ILE A 37 18.98 12.45 -6.72
CA ILE A 37 18.64 13.74 -6.10
C ILE A 37 17.12 13.98 -6.19
N HIS A 38 16.53 13.80 -7.36
CA HIS A 38 15.10 13.98 -7.55
C HIS A 38 14.29 13.03 -6.65
N SER A 39 14.69 11.76 -6.56
CA SER A 39 14.06 10.78 -5.66
C SER A 39 14.13 11.25 -4.21
N TYR A 40 15.30 11.70 -3.75
CA TYR A 40 15.46 12.17 -2.37
C TYR A 40 14.55 13.36 -2.01
N PHE A 41 14.45 14.35 -2.91
CA PHE A 41 13.55 15.49 -2.69
C PHE A 41 12.08 15.08 -2.72
N SER A 42 11.71 14.19 -3.63
CA SER A 42 10.37 13.61 -3.70
C SER A 42 10.01 12.86 -2.42
N ASP A 43 10.92 12.03 -1.90
CA ASP A 43 10.72 11.27 -0.67
C ASP A 43 10.53 12.20 0.53
N LYS A 44 11.35 13.26 0.65
CA LYS A 44 11.17 14.26 1.72
C LYS A 44 9.85 15.00 1.62
N ALA A 45 9.43 15.38 0.42
CA ALA A 45 8.15 16.03 0.20
C ALA A 45 6.98 15.09 0.56
N PHE A 46 7.10 13.81 0.20
CA PHE A 46 6.13 12.79 0.56
C PHE A 46 6.05 12.60 2.08
N GLU A 47 7.17 12.43 2.78
CA GLU A 47 7.22 12.24 4.23
C GLU A 47 6.64 13.45 4.98
N LYS A 48 6.94 14.68 4.53
CA LYS A 48 6.32 15.89 5.09
C LYS A 48 4.80 15.87 4.90
N GLY A 49 4.32 15.55 3.70
CA GLY A 49 2.89 15.46 3.42
C GLY A 49 2.21 14.34 4.20
N TYR A 50 2.90 13.21 4.38
CA TYR A 50 2.40 12.08 5.16
C TYR A 50 2.25 12.43 6.63
N LYS A 51 3.23 13.14 7.22
CA LYS A 51 3.11 13.64 8.60
C LYS A 51 1.92 14.57 8.76
N LEU A 52 1.74 15.54 7.86
CA LEU A 52 0.59 16.45 7.87
C LEU A 52 -0.75 15.69 7.71
N TYR A 53 -0.76 14.64 6.88
CA TYR A 53 -1.91 13.77 6.74
C TYR A 53 -2.26 13.08 8.07
N LEU A 54 -1.27 12.50 8.77
CA LEU A 54 -1.50 11.84 10.05
C LEU A 54 -1.98 12.82 11.13
N GLU A 55 -1.46 14.05 11.16
CA GLU A 55 -1.92 15.10 12.07
C GLU A 55 -3.37 15.51 11.76
N ARG A 56 -3.70 15.72 10.47
CA ARG A 56 -5.06 16.08 10.03
C ARG A 56 -6.08 14.98 10.31
N MET A 57 -5.66 13.72 10.17
CA MET A 57 -6.52 12.55 10.34
C MET A 57 -6.42 11.96 11.75
N ASN A 58 -5.93 12.71 12.74
CA ASN A 58 -5.82 12.23 14.11
C ASN A 58 -7.19 11.81 14.67
N GLY A 59 -7.26 10.62 15.25
CA GLY A 59 -8.50 10.00 15.72
C GLY A 59 -9.30 9.27 14.63
N ALA A 60 -8.92 9.36 13.35
CA ALA A 60 -9.64 8.70 12.27
C ALA A 60 -9.51 7.16 12.37
N CYS A 61 -10.63 6.50 12.13
CA CYS A 61 -10.76 5.04 12.09
C CYS A 61 -11.11 4.61 10.67
N PHE A 62 -10.43 3.60 10.15
CA PHE A 62 -10.62 3.11 8.79
C PHE A 62 -10.94 1.62 8.77
N PHE A 63 -11.93 1.25 7.97
CA PHE A 63 -12.18 -0.13 7.58
C PHE A 63 -11.74 -0.33 6.13
N CYS A 64 -10.68 -1.09 5.92
CA CYS A 64 -10.11 -1.35 4.61
C CYS A 64 -10.47 -2.75 4.13
N TYR A 65 -11.06 -2.87 2.95
CA TYR A 65 -11.41 -4.14 2.31
C TYR A 65 -10.98 -4.13 0.85
N ASN A 66 -10.79 -5.32 0.26
CA ASN A 66 -10.23 -5.46 -1.08
C ASN A 66 -11.22 -5.96 -2.13
N ASN A 67 -10.78 -5.95 -3.39
CA ASN A 67 -11.51 -6.39 -4.58
C ASN A 67 -11.68 -7.92 -4.73
N ARG A 68 -11.40 -8.73 -3.69
CA ARG A 68 -11.53 -10.18 -3.82
C ARG A 68 -13.01 -10.54 -4.01
N LYS A 69 -13.32 -11.15 -5.17
CA LYS A 69 -14.69 -11.46 -5.61
C LYS A 69 -15.54 -12.12 -4.53
N SER A 70 -14.96 -13.07 -3.79
CA SER A 70 -15.69 -13.84 -2.76
C SER A 70 -16.11 -13.02 -1.55
N SER A 71 -15.49 -11.86 -1.28
CA SER A 71 -15.69 -11.10 -0.04
C SER A 71 -16.14 -9.66 -0.24
N VAL A 72 -16.04 -9.10 -1.45
CA VAL A 72 -16.37 -7.70 -1.71
C VAL A 72 -17.85 -7.40 -1.49
N GLU A 73 -18.76 -8.27 -1.94
CA GLU A 73 -20.21 -8.12 -1.73
C GLU A 73 -20.55 -8.22 -0.24
N PHE A 74 -20.01 -9.22 0.46
CA PHE A 74 -20.23 -9.36 1.90
C PHE A 74 -19.72 -8.14 2.69
N ALA A 75 -18.55 -7.60 2.33
CA ALA A 75 -18.07 -6.37 2.95
C ALA A 75 -19.01 -5.19 2.68
N LYS A 76 -19.40 -4.98 1.43
CA LYS A 76 -20.18 -3.82 1.00
C LYS A 76 -21.63 -3.84 1.49
N ASP A 77 -22.27 -5.00 1.43
CA ASP A 77 -23.73 -5.11 1.60
C ASP A 77 -24.11 -5.54 3.03
N VAL A 78 -23.16 -6.12 3.78
CA VAL A 78 -23.42 -6.61 5.15
C VAL A 78 -22.59 -5.87 6.19
N ILE A 79 -21.26 -5.79 6.00
CA ILE A 79 -20.39 -5.21 7.03
C ILE A 79 -20.45 -3.68 7.04
N VAL A 80 -20.20 -3.04 5.90
CA VAL A 80 -20.15 -1.58 5.77
C VAL A 80 -21.41 -0.88 6.31
N PRO A 81 -22.64 -1.35 6.00
CA PRO A 81 -23.86 -0.72 6.53
C PRO A 81 -24.03 -0.86 8.04
N ALA A 82 -23.35 -1.83 8.66
CA ALA A 82 -23.40 -2.09 10.10
C ALA A 82 -22.27 -1.41 10.89
N LEU A 83 -21.32 -0.77 10.20
CA LEU A 83 -20.27 0.01 10.85
C LEU A 83 -20.81 1.36 11.35
N GLU A 84 -20.16 1.92 12.36
CA GLU A 84 -20.44 3.30 12.77
C GLU A 84 -20.17 4.28 11.61
N PRO A 85 -21.02 5.30 11.41
CA PRO A 85 -20.84 6.28 10.33
C PRO A 85 -19.52 7.07 10.37
N SER A 86 -18.88 7.11 11.54
CA SER A 86 -17.57 7.75 11.77
C SER A 86 -16.40 6.96 11.16
N ILE A 87 -16.60 5.67 10.88
CA ILE A 87 -15.57 4.79 10.33
C ILE A 87 -15.46 5.03 8.82
N GLN A 88 -14.27 5.44 8.39
CA GLN A 88 -13.98 5.68 6.98
C GLN A 88 -13.76 4.36 6.24
N VAL A 89 -14.57 4.12 5.23
CA VAL A 89 -14.52 2.89 4.45
C VAL A 89 -13.59 3.08 3.25
N VAL A 90 -12.56 2.23 3.17
CA VAL A 90 -11.54 2.29 2.11
C VAL A 90 -11.57 1.02 1.28
N PHE A 91 -11.82 1.18 -0.02
CA PHE A 91 -11.73 0.08 -0.98
C PHE A 91 -10.33 0.00 -1.62
N VAL A 92 -9.75 -1.19 -1.60
CA VAL A 92 -8.41 -1.48 -2.12
C VAL A 92 -8.49 -2.42 -3.32
N ASP A 93 -8.07 -1.92 -4.48
CA ASP A 93 -8.12 -2.61 -5.77
C ASP A 93 -6.68 -2.96 -6.20
N GLY A 94 -6.18 -4.10 -5.74
CA GLY A 94 -4.77 -4.47 -5.94
C GLY A 94 -3.82 -3.51 -5.20
N LYS A 95 -3.05 -2.69 -5.94
CA LYS A 95 -2.17 -1.65 -5.38
C LYS A 95 -2.87 -0.28 -5.27
N ASP A 96 -4.02 -0.13 -5.91
CA ASP A 96 -4.73 1.13 -5.97
C ASP A 96 -5.69 1.25 -4.79
N VAL A 97 -5.49 2.30 -4.00
CA VAL A 97 -6.41 2.68 -2.93
C VAL A 97 -7.38 3.71 -3.49
N LYS A 98 -8.69 3.48 -3.39
CA LYS A 98 -9.69 4.44 -3.89
C LYS A 98 -10.09 5.40 -2.78
N SER A 99 -9.29 6.45 -2.56
CA SER A 99 -9.53 7.47 -1.52
C SER A 99 -9.15 8.89 -1.96
N GLY A 100 -9.27 9.19 -3.26
CA GLY A 100 -8.96 10.51 -3.81
C GLY A 100 -7.50 10.91 -3.61
N ASP A 101 -7.25 12.17 -3.25
CA ASP A 101 -5.90 12.75 -3.13
C ASP A 101 -5.06 12.10 -2.01
N ASP A 102 -5.72 11.48 -1.03
CA ASP A 102 -5.08 10.85 0.13
C ASP A 102 -4.69 9.38 -0.11
N SER A 103 -5.03 8.84 -1.29
CA SER A 103 -4.80 7.43 -1.63
C SER A 103 -3.35 7.00 -1.42
N LYS A 104 -2.38 7.87 -1.73
CA LYS A 104 -0.95 7.61 -1.54
C LYS A 104 -0.55 7.45 -0.07
N TYR A 105 -1.19 8.19 0.83
CA TYR A 105 -0.92 8.13 2.27
C TYR A 105 -1.55 6.89 2.89
N ILE A 106 -2.78 6.56 2.52
CA ILE A 106 -3.43 5.32 2.97
C ILE A 106 -2.69 4.09 2.42
N SER A 107 -2.22 4.16 1.17
CA SER A 107 -1.35 3.12 0.61
C SER A 107 -0.09 2.93 1.45
N ARG A 108 0.60 4.02 1.83
CA ARG A 108 1.75 3.97 2.75
C ARG A 108 1.40 3.32 4.09
N MET A 109 0.26 3.64 4.70
CA MET A 109 -0.21 3.01 5.93
C MET A 109 -0.37 1.49 5.75
N LEU A 110 -1.09 1.07 4.72
CA LEU A 110 -1.34 -0.36 4.43
C LEU A 110 -0.04 -1.12 4.12
N TYR A 111 0.91 -0.49 3.42
CA TYR A 111 2.21 -1.09 3.14
C TYR A 111 3.10 -1.23 4.37
N SER A 112 2.90 -0.41 5.40
CA SER A 112 3.67 -0.43 6.65
C SER A 112 3.27 -1.56 7.61
N ILE A 113 2.14 -2.23 7.35
CA ILE A 113 1.67 -3.39 8.12
C ILE A 113 2.70 -4.52 8.03
N GLN A 114 3.28 -4.87 9.18
CA GLN A 114 4.28 -5.93 9.27
C GLN A 114 3.65 -7.32 9.12
N GLU A 115 2.53 -7.57 9.83
CA GLU A 115 1.85 -8.85 9.82
C GLU A 115 0.75 -8.93 8.76
N ARG A 116 1.11 -9.44 7.58
CA ARG A 116 0.21 -9.56 6.43
C ARG A 116 -0.75 -10.76 6.54
N LYS A 117 -1.67 -10.70 7.51
CA LYS A 117 -2.75 -11.67 7.76
C LYS A 117 -3.93 -11.58 6.76
N GLY A 118 -3.90 -10.63 5.83
CA GLY A 118 -4.88 -10.48 4.76
C GLY A 118 -6.05 -9.56 5.14
N PHE A 119 -6.78 -9.11 4.13
CA PHE A 119 -7.93 -8.21 4.28
C PHE A 119 -9.18 -8.93 4.79
N PRO A 120 -10.09 -8.26 5.53
CA PRO A 120 -10.08 -6.81 5.82
C PRO A 120 -9.13 -6.40 6.94
N TYR A 121 -8.72 -5.14 6.90
CA TYR A 121 -7.90 -4.48 7.91
C TYR A 121 -8.66 -3.34 8.57
N LEU A 122 -8.45 -3.19 9.87
CA LEU A 122 -8.82 -2.00 10.63
C LEU A 122 -7.56 -1.17 10.82
N LEU A 123 -7.64 0.12 10.52
CA LEU A 123 -6.59 1.08 10.83
C LEU A 123 -7.14 2.16 11.74
N ARG A 124 -6.30 2.68 12.62
CA ARG A 124 -6.59 3.87 13.41
C ARG A 124 -5.36 4.76 13.44
N ILE A 125 -5.57 6.06 13.28
CA ILE A 125 -4.53 7.07 13.47
C ILE A 125 -4.74 7.73 14.82
N ARG A 126 -3.69 7.76 15.65
CA ARG A 126 -3.71 8.48 16.93
C ARG A 126 -2.34 9.00 17.29
N ASP A 127 -2.25 10.27 17.63
CA ASP A 127 -1.03 10.97 18.04
C ASP A 127 0.11 10.78 17.03
N GLY A 128 -0.24 10.82 15.73
CA GLY A 128 0.69 10.60 14.63
C GLY A 128 1.16 9.15 14.43
N GLN A 129 0.61 8.20 15.20
CA GLN A 129 0.90 6.77 15.09
C GLN A 129 -0.26 6.01 14.46
N ILE A 130 0.06 4.88 13.83
CA ILE A 130 -0.92 4.00 13.19
C ILE A 130 -0.99 2.71 13.99
N SER A 131 -2.20 2.33 14.39
CA SER A 131 -2.49 0.99 14.85
C SER A 131 -3.22 0.24 13.73
N ASP A 132 -2.85 -1.01 13.51
CA ASP A 132 -3.52 -1.88 12.56
C ASP A 132 -3.96 -3.21 13.20
N MET A 133 -5.03 -3.78 12.67
CA MET A 133 -5.47 -5.14 13.00
C MET A 133 -6.17 -5.78 11.81
N SER A 134 -5.74 -6.98 11.41
CA SER A 134 -6.52 -7.79 10.48
C SER A 134 -7.70 -8.46 11.20
N VAL A 135 -8.88 -8.41 10.56
CA VAL A 135 -10.07 -9.17 10.97
C VAL A 135 -10.40 -10.29 9.99
N ASN A 136 -9.46 -10.65 9.10
CA ASN A 136 -9.64 -11.63 8.03
C ASN A 136 -10.27 -12.94 8.51
N ASN A 137 -9.65 -13.62 9.47
CA ASN A 137 -10.11 -14.94 9.91
C ASN A 137 -11.57 -14.93 10.37
N GLN A 138 -11.94 -13.93 11.17
CA GLN A 138 -13.30 -13.80 11.69
C GLN A 138 -14.28 -13.42 10.58
N PHE A 139 -13.89 -12.48 9.72
CA PHE A 139 -14.67 -12.07 8.55
C PHE A 139 -15.02 -13.27 7.67
N TYR A 140 -14.05 -14.09 7.26
CA TYR A 140 -14.31 -15.25 6.41
C TYR A 140 -15.05 -16.37 7.15
N SER A 141 -14.79 -16.59 8.43
CA SER A 141 -15.55 -17.58 9.22
C SER A 141 -17.05 -17.24 9.27
N ILE A 142 -17.38 -15.96 9.42
CA ILE A 142 -18.76 -15.48 9.42
C ILE A 142 -19.38 -15.58 8.04
N MET A 143 -18.68 -15.09 7.01
CA MET A 143 -19.15 -15.10 5.63
C MET A 143 -19.45 -16.52 5.13
N ILE A 144 -18.51 -17.46 5.31
CA ILE A 144 -18.65 -18.85 4.87
C ILE A 144 -19.70 -19.58 5.71
N GLY A 145 -19.69 -19.38 7.03
CA GLY A 145 -20.59 -20.06 7.95
C GLY A 145 -21.98 -19.43 8.06
N ARG A 146 -22.26 -18.31 7.36
CA ARG A 146 -23.47 -17.49 7.51
C ARG A 146 -23.82 -17.20 8.97
N LYS A 147 -22.80 -16.94 9.78
CA LYS A 147 -22.95 -16.69 11.22
C LYS A 147 -23.40 -15.25 11.45
N SER A 148 -23.80 -14.94 12.68
CA SER A 148 -24.04 -13.56 13.08
C SER A 148 -22.79 -12.71 12.89
N ILE A 149 -22.96 -11.46 12.43
CA ILE A 149 -21.89 -10.47 12.29
C ILE A 149 -21.51 -9.82 13.63
N THR A 150 -22.33 -9.99 14.68
CA THR A 150 -22.13 -9.35 16.00
C THR A 150 -20.71 -9.54 16.54
N PRO A 151 -20.11 -10.76 16.54
CA PRO A 151 -18.76 -10.94 17.09
C PRO A 151 -17.69 -10.14 16.33
N LEU A 152 -17.89 -9.92 15.02
CA LEU A 152 -16.97 -9.10 14.22
C LEU A 152 -17.14 -7.62 14.56
N LEU A 153 -18.38 -7.14 14.69
CA LEU A 153 -18.67 -5.76 15.07
C LEU A 153 -18.14 -5.44 16.48
N GLU A 154 -18.31 -6.35 17.44
CA GLU A 154 -17.73 -6.22 18.78
C GLU A 154 -16.21 -6.10 18.72
N ARG A 155 -15.55 -6.91 17.88
CA ARG A 155 -14.09 -6.83 17.71
C ARG A 155 -13.66 -5.52 17.05
N VAL A 156 -14.42 -5.04 16.07
CA VAL A 156 -14.19 -3.75 15.41
C VAL A 156 -14.30 -2.61 16.43
N ASN A 157 -15.39 -2.58 17.19
CA ASN A 157 -15.65 -1.56 18.20
C ASN A 157 -14.61 -1.63 19.33
N ALA A 158 -14.25 -2.84 19.79
CA ALA A 158 -13.19 -3.02 20.79
C ALA A 158 -11.85 -2.45 20.30
N PHE A 159 -11.47 -2.68 19.04
CA PHE A 159 -10.25 -2.12 18.49
C PHE A 159 -10.26 -0.59 18.47
N TYR A 160 -11.36 0.03 18.04
CA TYR A 160 -11.44 1.49 17.98
C TYR A 160 -11.57 2.14 19.37
N ASN A 161 -12.31 1.52 20.30
CA ASN A 161 -12.58 2.05 21.64
C ASN A 161 -11.49 1.76 22.68
N SER A 162 -10.72 0.68 22.52
CA SER A 162 -9.69 0.26 23.50
C SER A 162 -8.53 1.24 23.70
N ALA A 163 -8.41 2.31 22.90
CA ALA A 163 -7.42 3.35 23.13
C ALA A 163 -7.94 4.57 23.90
N THR A 164 -9.25 4.70 24.15
CA THR A 164 -9.82 5.89 24.81
C THR A 164 -9.39 6.00 26.30
N SER A 165 -8.71 4.99 26.86
CA SER A 165 -8.36 4.87 28.28
C SER A 165 -7.03 5.50 28.72
N VAL A 166 -6.28 6.19 27.87
CA VAL A 166 -5.02 6.87 28.28
C VAL A 166 -5.10 8.37 27.99
N SER A 167 -5.94 9.07 28.75
CA SER A 167 -5.91 10.54 28.95
C SER A 167 -6.89 10.91 30.07
N ALA A 168 -6.60 10.43 31.28
CA ALA A 168 -7.24 10.89 32.50
C ALA A 168 -6.28 10.68 33.69
N THR A 169 -5.22 11.48 33.73
CA THR A 169 -4.38 11.75 34.91
C THR A 169 -3.70 13.09 34.70
#